data_AF-A0A6J6B788-F1
#
_entry.id   AF-A0A6J6B788-F1
#
_cell.length_a   1.000
_cell.length_b   1.000
_cell.length_c   1.000
_cell.angle_alpha   90.00
_cell.angle_beta   90.00
_cell.angle_gamma   90.00
#
_symmetry.space_group_name_H-M   'P 1'
#
loop_
_entity.id
_entity.type
_entity.pdbx_description
1 polymer ?
#
loop_
_entity_poly.entity_id
_entity_poly.type
_entity_poly.pdbx_seq_one_letter_code
_entity_poly.pdbx_strand_id
1 'polypeptide(L)'
;MKKIQKLDEQAEVKRRTELYDRVSSALDKSKISPVHGHLPENCTPYGFPFFGDTEAAKDVQRLVNRFGVEVIRWPDLPEAVVADAPDHYSNIWLVNFL
;
A
#
# COMPACT_ATOMS: atom_id res chain seq x y z
N MET A 1 -29.16 -4.49 9.50
CA MET A 1 -27.93 -3.68 9.64
C MET A 1 -26.99 -4.38 10.61
N LYS A 2 -25.79 -4.78 10.19
CA LYS A 2 -24.73 -5.18 11.13
C LYS A 2 -24.28 -3.91 11.87
N LYS A 3 -24.34 -3.91 13.20
CA LYS A 3 -23.81 -2.80 14.02
C LYS A 3 -22.31 -2.64 13.70
N ILE A 4 -21.85 -1.40 13.57
CA ILE A 4 -20.41 -1.11 13.58
C ILE A 4 -19.92 -1.61 14.94
N GLN A 5 -19.21 -2.74 14.94
CA GLN A 5 -18.62 -3.27 16.16
C GLN A 5 -17.50 -2.34 16.61
N LYS A 6 -17.33 -2.20 17.92
CA LYS A 6 -16.21 -1.45 18.48
C LYS A 6 -14.92 -2.13 18.01
N LEU A 7 -14.14 -1.42 17.21
CA LEU A 7 -12.84 -1.88 16.73
C LEU A 7 -11.88 -1.94 17.93
N ASP A 8 -11.14 -3.05 18.05
CA ASP A 8 -9.99 -3.11 18.94
C ASP A 8 -8.81 -2.46 18.24
N GLU A 9 -8.48 -1.24 18.65
CA GLU A 9 -7.41 -0.43 18.06
C GLU A 9 -6.05 -1.13 18.14
N GLN A 10 -5.75 -1.80 19.25
CA GLN A 10 -4.46 -2.47 19.44
C GLN A 10 -4.36 -3.72 18.55
N ALA A 11 -5.45 -4.46 18.43
CA ALA A 11 -5.52 -5.57 17.48
C ALA A 11 -5.34 -5.09 16.03
N GLU A 12 -5.91 -3.94 15.67
CA GLU A 12 -5.80 -3.39 14.32
C GLU A 12 -4.39 -2.85 14.01
N VAL A 13 -3.76 -2.16 14.98
CA VAL A 13 -2.35 -1.73 14.86
C VAL A 13 -1.47 -2.95 14.61
N LYS A 14 -1.61 -3.99 15.44
CA LYS A 14 -0.86 -5.23 15.29
C LYS A 14 -1.10 -5.89 13.93
N ARG A 15 -2.37 -6.01 13.52
CA ARG A 15 -2.75 -6.61 12.23
C ARG A 15 -2.10 -5.88 11.05
N ARG A 16 -2.12 -4.54 11.05
CA ARG A 16 -1.55 -3.71 9.97
C ARG A 16 -0.03 -3.80 9.92
N THR A 17 0.64 -3.79 11.08
CA THR A 17 2.10 -3.95 11.15
C THR A 17 2.53 -5.33 10.66
N GLU A 18 1.87 -6.41 11.12
CA GLU A 18 2.15 -7.77 10.63
C GLU A 18 1.87 -7.93 9.13
N LEU A 19 0.82 -7.29 8.62
CA LEU A 19 0.50 -7.30 7.19
C LEU A 19 1.57 -6.55 6.37
N TYR A 20 2.08 -5.43 6.88
CA TYR A 20 3.18 -4.70 6.25
C TYR A 20 4.42 -5.60 6.09
N ASP A 21 4.83 -6.30 7.14
CA ASP A 21 5.99 -7.19 7.11
C ASP A 21 5.79 -8.35 6.11
N ARG A 22 4.58 -8.92 6.08
CA ARG A 22 4.24 -10.00 5.13
C ARG A 22 4.25 -9.52 3.68
N VAL A 23 3.74 -8.32 3.42
CA VAL A 23 3.76 -7.69 2.08
C VAL A 23 5.19 -7.36 1.68
N SER A 24 5.95 -6.70 2.55
CA SER A 24 7.36 -6.38 2.32
C SER A 24 8.16 -7.63 1.96
N SER A 25 8.02 -8.70 2.77
CA SER A 25 8.68 -9.99 2.52
C SER A 25 8.25 -10.64 1.20
N ALA A 26 6.98 -10.50 0.80
CA ALA A 26 6.48 -11.05 -0.46
C ALA A 26 7.01 -10.29 -1.68
N LEU A 27 7.37 -9.02 -1.52
CA LEU A 27 7.81 -8.13 -2.59
C LEU A 27 9.32 -7.94 -2.65
N ASP A 28 10.09 -8.52 -1.71
CA ASP A 28 11.55 -8.39 -1.61
C ASP A 28 12.30 -8.70 -2.94
N LYS A 29 11.78 -9.62 -3.75
CA LYS A 29 12.37 -10.01 -5.04
C LYS A 29 11.73 -9.35 -6.26
N SER A 30 10.77 -8.46 -6.04
CA SER A 30 10.11 -7.75 -7.13
C SER A 30 10.98 -6.59 -7.63
N LYS A 31 10.65 -6.05 -8.80
CA LYS A 31 11.40 -4.94 -9.41
C LYS A 31 10.89 -3.55 -8.98
N ILE A 32 9.96 -3.50 -8.02
CA ILE A 32 9.40 -2.24 -7.53
C ILE A 32 10.35 -1.57 -6.54
N SER A 33 10.18 -0.27 -6.35
CA SER A 33 10.90 0.49 -5.32
C SER A 33 9.91 0.91 -4.23
N PRO A 34 9.97 0.34 -3.02
CA PRO A 34 9.15 0.82 -1.90
C PRO A 34 9.38 2.31 -1.65
N VAL A 35 8.32 3.07 -1.34
CA VAL A 35 8.48 4.49 -0.97
C VAL A 35 9.28 4.61 0.34
N HIS A 36 9.12 3.64 1.24
CA HIS A 36 9.91 3.51 2.46
C HIS A 36 10.60 2.15 2.47
N GLY A 37 11.90 2.12 2.78
CA GLY A 37 12.67 0.86 2.85
C GLY A 37 12.27 -0.04 4.02
N HIS A 38 11.62 0.51 5.04
CA HIS A 38 11.04 -0.20 6.18
C HIS A 38 9.87 0.61 6.75
N LEU A 39 9.05 -0.01 7.60
CA LEU A 39 8.00 0.69 8.32
C LEU A 39 8.63 1.73 9.26
N PRO A 40 8.31 3.03 9.16
CA PRO A 40 8.86 4.04 10.06
C PRO A 40 8.50 3.77 11.53
N GLU A 41 9.37 4.23 12.44
CA GLU A 41 9.12 4.11 13.88
C GLU A 41 7.80 4.78 14.29
N ASN A 42 7.10 4.17 15.24
CA ASN A 42 5.82 4.66 15.76
C ASN A 42 4.73 4.87 14.68
N CYS A 43 4.80 4.15 13.57
CA CYS A 43 3.84 4.21 12.48
C CYS A 43 2.87 3.03 12.50
N THR A 44 1.58 3.30 12.25
CA THR A 44 0.59 2.27 11.89
C THR A 44 0.27 2.41 10.39
N PRO A 45 0.63 1.45 9.54
CA PRO A 45 0.53 1.63 8.10
C PRO A 45 -0.93 1.52 7.61
N TYR A 46 -1.35 2.45 6.76
CA TYR A 46 -2.59 2.33 5.98
C TYR A 46 -2.42 1.46 4.73
N GLY A 47 -1.17 1.18 4.36
CA GLY A 47 -0.82 0.35 3.22
C GLY A 47 0.69 0.26 3.00
N PHE A 48 1.07 -0.37 1.90
CA PHE A 48 2.46 -0.45 1.43
C PHE A 48 2.62 0.33 0.13
N PRO A 49 3.12 1.59 0.18
CA PRO A 49 3.33 2.40 -1.01
C PRO A 49 4.61 2.01 -1.75
N PHE A 50 4.56 1.97 -3.07
CA PHE A 50 5.70 1.67 -3.93
C PHE A 50 5.65 2.43 -5.25
N PHE A 51 6.83 2.68 -5.83
CA PHE A 51 7.00 3.17 -7.19
C PHE A 51 7.01 2.01 -8.18
N GLY A 52 6.30 2.15 -9.29
CA GLY A 52 6.24 1.19 -10.38
C GLY A 52 5.31 1.62 -11.52
N ASP A 53 5.45 0.99 -12.67
CA ASP A 53 4.51 1.12 -13.77
C ASP A 53 3.28 0.20 -13.58
N THR A 54 2.36 0.26 -14.53
CA THR A 54 1.12 -0.54 -14.49
C THR A 54 1.38 -2.06 -14.54
N GLU A 55 2.44 -2.51 -15.21
CA GLU A 55 2.76 -3.95 -15.28
C GLU A 55 3.35 -4.42 -13.94
N ALA A 56 4.23 -3.62 -13.34
CA ALA A 56 4.73 -3.85 -12.00
C ALA A 56 3.59 -3.90 -10.97
N ALA A 57 2.59 -3.01 -11.08
CA ALA A 57 1.42 -3.03 -10.20
C ALA A 57 0.59 -4.32 -10.35
N LYS A 58 0.40 -4.82 -11.57
CA LYS A 58 -0.28 -6.11 -11.81
C LYS A 58 0.50 -7.28 -11.21
N ASP A 59 1.83 -7.26 -11.32
CA ASP A 59 2.69 -8.29 -10.73
C ASP A 59 2.63 -8.26 -9.20
N VAL A 60 2.70 -7.07 -8.60
CA VAL A 60 2.49 -6.89 -7.15
C VAL A 60 1.12 -7.43 -6.75
N GLN A 61 0.05 -7.08 -7.47
CA GLN A 61 -1.31 -7.55 -7.18
C GLN A 61 -1.38 -9.09 -7.13
N ARG A 62 -0.72 -9.79 -8.05
CA ARG A 62 -0.66 -11.27 -8.05
C ARG A 62 0.04 -11.81 -6.81
N LEU A 63 1.15 -11.19 -6.39
CA LEU A 63 1.94 -11.61 -5.23
C LEU A 63 1.21 -11.39 -3.90
N VAL A 64 0.46 -10.29 -3.78
CA VAL A 64 -0.23 -9.91 -2.55
C VAL A 64 -1.67 -10.41 -2.45
N ASN A 65 -2.27 -10.92 -3.53
CA ASN A 65 -3.66 -11.40 -3.55
C ASN A 65 -3.96 -12.43 -2.44
N ARG A 66 -2.98 -13.28 -2.12
CA ARG A 66 -3.06 -14.28 -1.03
C ARG A 66 -3.27 -13.67 0.37
N PHE A 67 -3.05 -12.38 0.53
CA PHE A 67 -3.25 -11.65 1.79
C PHE A 67 -4.63 -10.97 1.87
N GLY A 68 -5.46 -11.07 0.82
CA GLY A 68 -6.78 -10.45 0.80
C GLY A 68 -6.74 -8.92 0.67
N VAL A 69 -5.71 -8.39 0.01
CA VAL A 69 -5.48 -6.96 -0.21
C VAL A 69 -5.50 -6.63 -1.69
N GLU A 70 -5.76 -5.37 -1.99
CA GLU A 70 -5.77 -4.80 -3.34
C GLU A 70 -4.60 -3.85 -3.57
N VAL A 71 -4.23 -3.69 -4.82
CA VAL A 71 -3.27 -2.68 -5.30
C VAL A 71 -4.06 -1.60 -5.99
N ILE A 72 -3.99 -0.38 -5.46
CA ILE A 72 -4.67 0.78 -6.01
C ILE A 72 -3.66 1.80 -6.51
N ARG A 73 -4.12 2.60 -7.47
CA ARG A 73 -3.40 3.80 -7.87
C ARG A 73 -3.45 4.81 -6.72
N TRP A 74 -2.30 5.38 -6.37
CA TRP A 74 -2.22 6.37 -5.29
C TRP A 74 -1.01 7.28 -5.48
N PRO A 75 -1.09 8.60 -5.23
CA PRO A 75 -2.32 9.32 -4.92
C PRO A 75 -3.20 9.47 -6.17
N ASP A 76 -4.51 9.54 -5.95
CA ASP A 76 -5.44 10.02 -6.97
C ASP A 76 -5.36 11.56 -6.99
N LEU A 77 -4.50 12.08 -7.88
CA LEU A 77 -4.23 13.51 -7.94
C LEU A 77 -5.45 14.25 -8.52
N PRO A 78 -5.90 15.36 -7.90
CA PRO A 78 -6.96 16.19 -8.48
C PRO A 78 -6.57 16.73 -9.85
N GLU A 79 -7.51 16.76 -10.80
CA GLU A 79 -7.28 17.24 -12.18
C GLU A 79 -6.60 18.62 -12.23
N ALA A 80 -6.93 19.50 -11.28
CA ALA A 80 -6.37 20.85 -11.17
C ALA A 80 -4.86 20.89 -10.95
N VAL A 81 -4.23 19.81 -10.46
CA VAL A 81 -2.79 19.75 -10.20
C VAL A 81 -2.06 18.71 -11.03
N VAL A 82 -2.76 17.81 -11.74
CA VAL A 82 -2.14 16.73 -12.53
C VAL A 82 -1.15 17.26 -13.58
N ALA A 83 -1.46 18.39 -14.22
CA ALA A 83 -0.62 18.96 -15.27
C ALA A 83 0.73 19.51 -14.76
N ASP A 84 0.75 19.98 -13.51
CA ASP A 84 1.93 20.61 -12.89
C ASP A 84 2.59 19.73 -11.82
N ALA A 85 1.99 18.57 -11.53
CA ALA A 85 2.49 17.64 -10.53
C ALA A 85 3.80 16.99 -11.01
N PRO A 86 4.80 16.85 -10.13
CA PRO A 86 6.00 16.09 -10.45
C PRO A 86 5.68 14.66 -10.93
N ASP A 87 6.39 14.20 -11.96
CA ASP A 87 6.18 12.89 -12.61
C ASP A 87 6.20 11.70 -11.63
N HIS A 88 6.89 11.83 -10.50
CA HIS A 88 6.98 10.75 -9.52
C HIS A 88 5.64 10.43 -8.86
N TYR A 89 4.70 11.39 -8.75
CA TYR A 89 3.36 11.11 -8.24
C TYR A 89 2.54 10.22 -9.19
N SER A 90 2.85 10.29 -10.48
CA SER A 90 2.26 9.45 -11.53
C SER A 90 2.88 8.06 -11.59
N ASN A 91 3.73 7.65 -10.66
CA ASN A 91 4.29 6.30 -10.64
C ASN A 91 4.17 5.62 -9.27
N ILE A 92 3.35 6.17 -8.37
CA ILE A 92 3.10 5.54 -7.07
C ILE A 92 1.85 4.65 -7.16
N TRP A 93 1.92 3.55 -6.42
CA TRP A 93 0.87 2.59 -6.18
C TRP A 93 0.85 2.24 -4.70
N LEU A 94 -0.28 1.72 -4.23
CA LEU A 94 -0.47 1.37 -2.83
C LEU A 94 -1.08 -0.02 -2.72
N VAL A 95 -0.44 -0.91 -1.96
CA VAL A 95 -1.14 -2.10 -1.44
C VAL A 95 -2.01 -1.62 -0.27
N ASN A 96 -3.33 -1.64 -0.45
CA ASN A 96 -4.29 -1.09 0.50
C ASN A 96 -4.60 -2.10 1.62
N PHE A 97 -4.54 -1.67 2.89
CA PHE A 97 -4.76 -2.54 4.07
C PHE A 97 -6.14 -2.35 4.72
N LEU A 98 -6.97 -1.48 4.15
CA LEU A 98 -8.31 -1.11 4.63
C LEU A 98 -9.39 -2.11 4.21
#